data_AF-A0A536T5R1-F1
#
_entry.id   AF-A0A536T5R1-F1
#
_cell.length_a   1.000
_cell.length_b   1.000
_cell.length_c   1.000
_cell.angle_alpha   90.00
_cell.angle_beta   90.00
_cell.angle_gamma   90.00
#
_symmetry.space_group_name_H-M   'P 1'
#
loop_
_entity.id
_entity.type
_entity.pdbx_description
1 polymer ?
#
loop_
_entity_poly.entity_id
_entity_poly.type
_entity_poly.pdbx_seq_one_letter_code
_entity_poly.pdbx_strand_id
1 'polypeptide(L)' 'MASLTCADILAGRAPENSPVTVKGWVRTRRDSKAGISFVHVSDGSCFH' A
#
# COMPACT_ATOMS: atom_id res chain seq x y z
N MET A 1 -4.41 0.09 16.10
CA MET A 1 -3.77 -0.80 15.10
C MET A 1 -2.49 -0.14 14.63
N ALA A 2 -1.38 -0.87 14.57
CA ALA A 2 -0.11 -0.34 14.06
C ALA A 2 -0.21 -0.17 12.53
N SER A 3 0.28 0.96 12.01
CA SER A 3 0.44 1.15 10.57
C SER A 3 1.80 0.63 10.12
N LEU A 4 1.84 -0.03 8.96
CA LEU A 4 3.08 -0.49 8.33
C LEU A 4 3.43 0.43 7.16
N THR A 5 4.73 0.58 6.90
CA THR A 5 5.19 1.29 5.71
C THR A 5 5.12 0.40 4.47
N CYS A 6 5.07 1.00 3.28
CA CYS A 6 5.20 0.29 2.00
C CYS A 6 6.49 -0.55 1.98
N ALA A 7 7.61 -0.02 2.46
CA ALA A 7 8.88 -0.73 2.55
C ALA A 7 8.82 -1.92 3.52
N ASP A 8 8.15 -1.81 4.67
CA ASP A 8 7.97 -2.93 5.60
C ASP A 8 7.19 -4.08 4.98
N ILE A 9 6.09 -3.76 4.29
CA ILE A 9 5.24 -4.74 3.64
C ILE A 9 6.00 -5.46 2.52
N LEU A 10 6.70 -4.70 1.66
CA LEU A 10 7.50 -5.25 0.57
C LEU A 10 8.69 -6.08 1.07
N ALA A 11 9.22 -5.77 2.26
CA ALA A 11 10.27 -6.54 2.91
C ALA A 11 9.74 -7.78 3.67
N GLY A 12 8.45 -8.11 3.55
CA GLY A 12 7.86 -9.29 4.19
C GLY A 12 7.66 -9.16 5.70
N ARG A 13 7.68 -7.95 6.26
CA ARG A 13 7.44 -7.70 7.70
C ARG A 13 5.96 -7.60 8.06
N ALA A 14 5.08 -7.71 7.07
CA ALA A 14 3.63 -7.71 7.28
C ALA A 14 3.14 -9.10 7.70
N PRO A 15 2.21 -9.20 8.66
CA PRO A 15 1.59 -10.47 9.04
C PRO A 15 0.79 -11.06 7.87
N GLU A 16 1.08 -12.32 7.54
CA GLU A 16 0.34 -13.05 6.51
C GLU A 16 -1.14 -13.21 6.85
N ASN A 17 -1.98 -13.30 5.81
CA ASN A 17 -3.41 -13.60 5.93
C ASN A 17 -4.20 -12.63 6.85
N SER A 18 -3.72 -11.39 7.03
CA SER A 18 -4.38 -10.41 7.88
C SER A 18 -4.41 -9.02 7.23
N PRO A 19 -5.47 -8.22 7.48
CA PRO A 19 -5.52 -6.84 7.00
C PRO A 19 -4.42 -5.98 7.63
N VAL A 20 -3.79 -5.14 6.82
CA VAL A 20 -2.81 -4.14 7.27
C VAL A 20 -3.29 -2.73 6.96
N THR A 21 -2.80 -1.76 7.73
CA THR A 21 -3.06 -0.33 7.49
C THR A 21 -1.79 0.35 6.98
N VAL A 22 -1.87 0.98 5.81
CA VAL A 22 -0.83 1.85 5.25
C VAL A 22 -1.31 3.29 5.31
N LYS A 23 -0.41 4.22 5.64
CA LYS A 23 -0.70 5.66 5.64
C LYS A 23 0.25 6.35 4.67
N GLY A 24 -0.29 7.04 3.68
CA GLY A 24 0.51 7.73 2.68
C GLY A 24 -0.36 8.56 1.73
N TRP A 25 0.25 9.05 0.67
CA TRP A 25 -0.39 9.85 -0.37
C TRP A 25 -0.71 9.00 -1.59
N VAL A 26 -1.94 9.10 -2.09
CA VAL A 26 -2.31 8.52 -3.38
C VAL A 26 -1.62 9.31 -4.49
N ARG A 27 -0.77 8.65 -5.26
CA ARG A 27 -0.06 9.23 -6.41
C ARG A 27 -0.92 9.12 -7.67
N THR A 28 -1.47 7.93 -7.92
CA THR A 28 -2.40 7.66 -9.01
C THR A 28 -3.47 6.67 -8.58
N ARG A 29 -4.64 6.80 -9.20
CA ARG A 29 -5.72 5.82 -9.14
C ARG A 29 -6.13 5.50 -10.57
N ARG A 30 -6.23 4.21 -10.90
CA ARG A 30 -6.72 3.73 -12.20
C ARG A 30 -7.92 2.83 -11.96
N ASP A 31 -9.08 3.25 -12.41
CA ASP A 31 -10.30 2.45 -12.36
C ASP A 31 -10.41 1.58 -13.62
N SER A 32 -10.88 0.35 -13.46
CA SER A 32 -11.12 -0.58 -14.56
C SER A 32 -12.61 -0.69 -14.86
N LYS A 33 -12.95 -1.11 -16.09
CA LYS A 33 -14.34 -1.44 -16.46
C LYS A 33 -14.90 -2.64 -15.69
N ALA A 34 -14.03 -3.46 -15.08
CA ALA A 34 -14.41 -4.63 -14.29
C ALA A 34 -14.81 -4.29 -12.84
N GLY A 35 -14.85 -3.01 -12.47
CA GLY A 35 -15.25 -2.58 -11.12
C GLY A 35 -14.14 -2.67 -10.07
N ILE A 36 -12.89 -2.92 -10.47
CA ILE A 36 -11.72 -2.84 -9.59
C ILE A 36 -10.91 -1.56 -9.83
N SER A 37 -10.24 -1.08 -8.79
CA SER A 37 -9.36 0.09 -8.83
C SER A 37 -7.94 -0.31 -8.44
N PHE A 38 -6.96 0.22 -9.17
CA PHE A 38 -5.54 0.13 -8.82
C PHE A 38 -5.11 1.45 -8.23
N VAL A 39 -4.60 1.43 -7.00
CA VAL A 39 -4.14 2.63 -6.28
C VAL A 39 -2.64 2.54 -6.06
N HIS A 40 -1.90 3.54 -6.55
CA HIS A 40 -0.49 3.72 -6.20
C HIS A 40 -0.40 4.66 -5.00
N VAL A 41 -0.05 4.10 -3.83
CA VAL A 41 0.19 4.85 -2.60
C VAL A 41 1.69 4.97 -2.37
N SER A 42 2.16 6.18 -2.08
CA SER A 42 3.52 6.43 -1.61
C SER A 42 3.45 6.99 -0.20
N ASP A 43 4.20 6.41 0.73
CA ASP A 43 4.33 6.85 2.12
C ASP A 43 5.73 7.43 2.43
N GLY A 44 6.55 7.58 1.40
CA GLY A 44 7.94 8.04 1.51
C GLY A 44 8.93 6.96 1.96
N SER A 45 8.54 5.71 2.22
CA SER A 45 9.49 4.69 2.68
C SER A 45 10.33 4.05 1.57
N CYS A 46 9.85 4.09 0.33
CA CYS A 46 10.50 3.49 -0.84
C CYS A 46 11.27 4.55 -1.66
N PHE A 47 12.33 5.15 -1.09
CA PHE A 47 13.18 6.10 -1.82
C PHE A 47 14.09 5.36 -2.81
N HIS A 48 13.72 5.35 -4.09
CA HIS A 48 14.57 5.17 -5.28
C HIS A 48 13.93 5.93 -6.45
#